data_AF-A0A957IZ06-F1
#
_entry.id   AF-A0A957IZ06-F1
#
_cell.length_a   1.000
_cell.length_b   1.000
_cell.length_c   1.000
_cell.angle_alpha   90.00
_cell.angle_beta   90.00
_cell.angle_gamma   90.00
#
_symmetry.space_group_name_H-M   'P 1'
#
loop_
_entity.id
_entity.type
_entity.pdbx_description
1 polymer ?
#
loop_
_entity_poly.entity_id
_entity_poly.type
_entity_poly.pdbx_seq_one_letter_code
_entity_poly.pdbx_strand_id
1 'polypeptide(L)'
;MKATPLLRHIALRGEQAADQFPFNVPALRGLDLALTAPVTFFVGENGSGKSTLLEALAVASGAVTVGAESAGRDATLAPQRALARALRLTWRVRTHSGFFLRAEDFFG
;
A
#
# COMPACT_ATOMS: atom_id res chain seq x y z
N MET A 1 -4.32 -24.28 -16.62
CA MET A 1 -4.42 -22.80 -16.54
C MET A 1 -3.52 -22.29 -15.43
N LYS A 2 -2.65 -21.30 -15.67
CA LYS A 2 -1.88 -20.65 -14.58
C LYS A 2 -2.82 -19.80 -13.74
N ALA A 3 -2.71 -19.88 -12.41
CA ALA A 3 -3.52 -19.04 -11.52
C ALA A 3 -3.08 -17.56 -11.64
N THR A 4 -4.06 -16.66 -11.72
CA THR A 4 -3.82 -15.22 -11.86
C THR A 4 -3.19 -14.64 -10.59
N PRO A 5 -2.06 -13.92 -10.68
CA PRO A 5 -1.51 -13.19 -9.55
C PRO A 5 -2.51 -12.15 -9.05
N LEU A 6 -2.84 -12.21 -7.76
CA LEU A 6 -3.82 -11.32 -7.17
C LEU A 6 -3.57 -11.19 -5.67
N LEU A 7 -3.41 -9.95 -5.20
CA LEU A 7 -3.52 -9.62 -3.80
C LEU A 7 -4.98 -9.84 -3.37
N ARG A 8 -5.20 -10.65 -2.33
CA ARG A 8 -6.54 -11.04 -1.86
C ARG A 8 -6.91 -10.36 -0.57
N HIS A 9 -5.93 -9.92 0.20
CA HIS A 9 -6.19 -9.42 1.54
C HIS A 9 -5.10 -8.49 2.03
N ILE A 10 -5.51 -7.44 2.72
CA ILE A 10 -4.65 -6.45 3.36
C ILE A 10 -5.12 -6.33 4.82
N ALA A 11 -4.23 -6.54 5.77
CA ALA A 11 -4.53 -6.34 7.18
C ALA A 11 -3.34 -5.73 7.92
N LEU A 12 -3.57 -5.10 9.07
CA LEU A 12 -2.50 -4.73 9.99
C LEU A 12 -2.07 -5.92 10.88
N ARG A 13 -0.80 -5.95 11.27
CA ARG A 13 -0.23 -6.92 12.20
C ARG A 13 0.03 -6.27 13.55
N GLY A 14 -0.32 -6.96 14.63
CA GLY A 14 0.00 -6.52 15.99
C GLY A 14 -0.66 -5.20 16.39
N GLU A 15 -0.37 -4.76 17.61
CA GLU A 15 -0.79 -3.45 18.09
C GLU A 15 0.13 -2.37 17.51
N GLN A 16 -0.48 -1.30 17.00
CA GLN A 16 0.24 -0.15 16.44
C GLN A 16 -0.03 1.08 17.31
N ALA A 17 0.91 2.02 17.33
CA ALA A 17 0.73 3.33 17.95
C ALA A 17 -0.33 4.14 17.19
N ALA A 18 -1.61 3.90 17.52
CA ALA A 18 -2.77 4.41 16.79
C ALA A 18 -2.93 5.95 16.85
N ASP A 19 -2.13 6.62 17.67
CA ASP A 19 -2.09 8.07 17.84
C ASP A 19 -1.08 8.78 16.92
N GLN A 20 -0.16 8.03 16.29
CA GLN A 20 0.91 8.59 15.46
C GLN A 20 0.73 8.29 13.97
N PHE A 21 1.13 9.24 13.12
CA PHE A 21 1.20 9.00 11.67
C PHE A 21 2.25 7.92 11.37
N PRO A 22 1.97 6.94 10.49
CA PRO A 22 0.79 6.85 9.62
C PRO A 22 -0.42 6.14 10.23
N PHE A 23 -0.30 5.48 11.39
CA PHE A 23 -1.34 4.60 11.96
C PHE A 23 -2.60 5.31 12.44
N ASN A 24 -2.52 6.63 12.68
CA ASN A 24 -3.65 7.44 13.11
C ASN A 24 -4.62 7.86 11.98
N VAL A 25 -4.29 7.61 10.71
CA VAL A 25 -5.18 7.97 9.60
C VAL A 25 -6.44 7.10 9.59
N PRO A 26 -7.60 7.64 9.19
CA PRO A 26 -8.90 6.96 9.32
C PRO A 26 -8.96 5.58 8.66
N ALA A 27 -8.43 5.43 7.44
CA ALA A 27 -8.50 4.18 6.67
C ALA A 27 -7.72 3.01 7.30
N LEU A 28 -6.87 3.25 8.29
CA LEU A 28 -6.06 2.20 8.92
C LEU A 28 -6.67 1.67 10.21
N ARG A 29 -7.68 2.33 10.77
CA ARG A 29 -8.33 1.89 12.02
C ARG A 29 -9.04 0.56 11.78
N GLY A 30 -8.53 -0.50 12.40
CA GLY A 30 -9.07 -1.85 12.22
C GLY A 30 -8.96 -2.37 10.78
N LEU A 31 -7.93 -1.95 10.03
CA LEU A 31 -7.74 -2.36 8.64
C LEU A 31 -7.68 -3.89 8.53
N ASP A 32 -8.74 -4.44 7.95
CA ASP A 32 -8.92 -5.85 7.61
C ASP A 32 -9.76 -5.93 6.32
N LEU A 33 -9.09 -5.93 5.17
CA LEU A 33 -9.72 -5.69 3.86
C LEU A 33 -9.49 -6.86 2.89
N ALA A 34 -10.58 -7.47 2.44
CA ALA A 34 -10.59 -8.43 1.35
C ALA A 34 -10.68 -7.74 -0.01
N LEU A 35 -9.79 -8.10 -0.93
CA LEU A 35 -9.81 -7.68 -2.33
C LEU A 35 -10.47 -8.77 -3.19
N THR A 36 -11.66 -8.47 -3.70
CA THR A 36 -12.49 -9.43 -4.42
C THR A 36 -12.29 -9.39 -5.94
N ALA A 37 -11.78 -8.26 -6.47
CA ALA A 37 -11.61 -8.03 -7.90
C ALA A 37 -10.15 -7.64 -8.28
N PRO A 38 -9.68 -7.94 -9.51
CA PRO A 38 -8.36 -7.53 -9.99
C PRO A 38 -8.16 -6.02 -10.09
N VAL A 39 -9.24 -5.27 -10.31
CA VAL A 39 -9.25 -3.81 -10.29
C VAL A 39 -10.05 -3.39 -9.06
N THR A 40 -9.41 -2.66 -8.16
CA THR A 40 -10.02 -2.15 -6.92
C THR A 40 -9.75 -0.64 -6.83
N PHE A 41 -10.81 0.11 -6.53
CA PHE A 41 -10.72 1.55 -6.32
C PHE A 41 -10.84 1.87 -4.82
N PHE A 42 -9.97 2.73 -4.32
CA PHE A 42 -10.10 3.33 -2.99
C PHE A 42 -10.69 4.72 -3.14
N VAL A 43 -11.86 4.96 -2.55
CA VAL A 43 -12.58 6.23 -2.61
C VAL A 43 -12.85 6.74 -1.20
N GLY A 44 -12.87 8.06 -1.01
CA GLY A 44 -13.10 8.69 0.29
C GLY A 44 -12.57 10.12 0.34
N GLU A 45 -12.85 10.83 1.42
CA GLU A 45 -12.49 12.25 1.61
C GLU A 45 -10.97 12.52 1.64
N ASN A 46 -10.58 13.77 1.43
CA ASN A 46 -9.18 14.17 1.54
C ASN A 46 -8.68 13.96 2.99
N GLY A 47 -7.48 13.41 3.16
CA GLY A 47 -6.95 13.05 4.48
C GLY A 47 -7.45 11.73 5.05
N SER A 48 -8.31 10.97 4.34
CA SER A 48 -8.80 9.68 4.84
C SER A 48 -7.74 8.57 4.91
N GLY A 49 -6.57 8.75 4.28
CA GLY A 49 -5.47 7.79 4.28
C GLY A 49 -5.34 6.93 3.02
N LYS A 50 -6.06 7.26 1.93
CA LYS A 50 -5.99 6.53 0.65
C LYS A 50 -4.57 6.44 0.08
N SER A 51 -3.91 7.59 -0.13
CA SER A 51 -2.56 7.65 -0.67
C SER A 51 -1.57 6.96 0.26
N THR A 52 -1.68 7.19 1.57
CA THR A 52 -0.88 6.53 2.60
C THR A 52 -0.95 5.00 2.52
N LEU A 53 -2.15 4.44 2.35
CA LEU A 53 -2.34 2.99 2.17
C LEU A 53 -1.74 2.52 0.83
N LEU A 54 -1.99 3.21 -0.27
CA LEU A 54 -1.47 2.84 -1.59
C LEU A 54 0.07 2.86 -1.63
N GLU A 55 0.70 3.88 -1.07
CA GLU A 55 2.15 4.00 -0.97
C GLU A 55 2.74 2.88 -0.09
N ALA A 56 2.13 2.59 1.07
CA ALA A 56 2.57 1.49 1.92
C ALA A 56 2.38 0.12 1.26
N LEU A 57 1.32 -0.07 0.45
CA LEU A 57 1.14 -1.26 -0.38
C LEU A 57 2.22 -1.37 -1.46
N ALA A 58 2.61 -0.27 -2.08
CA ALA A 58 3.71 -0.26 -3.06
C ALA A 58 5.03 -0.70 -2.41
N VAL A 59 5.36 -0.15 -1.25
CA VAL A 59 6.54 -0.54 -0.46
C VAL A 59 6.44 -2.02 -0.03
N ALA A 60 5.32 -2.46 0.56
CA ALA A 60 5.15 -3.81 1.09
C ALA A 60 5.08 -4.90 0.00
N SER A 61 4.57 -4.56 -1.19
CA SER A 61 4.58 -5.46 -2.34
C SER A 61 5.96 -5.53 -3.01
N GLY A 62 6.83 -4.55 -2.78
CA GLY A 62 8.10 -4.41 -3.48
C GLY A 62 7.91 -3.97 -4.93
N ALA A 63 6.85 -3.21 -5.20
CA ALA A 63 6.58 -2.70 -6.54
C ALA A 63 7.71 -1.77 -7.01
N VAL A 64 8.05 -1.87 -8.30
CA VAL A 64 8.93 -0.89 -8.95
C VAL A 64 8.15 0.42 -9.06
N THR A 65 8.71 1.54 -8.66
CA THR A 65 8.08 2.84 -8.89
C THR A 65 8.42 3.35 -10.27
N VAL A 66 7.42 3.93 -10.92
CA VAL A 66 7.60 4.68 -12.16
C VAL A 66 8.00 6.09 -11.78
N GLY A 67 9.31 6.35 -11.67
CA GLY A 67 9.89 7.62 -11.21
C GLY A 67 11.40 7.49 -10.96
N ALA A 68 12.06 8.59 -10.59
CA ALA A 68 13.53 8.64 -10.42
C ALA A 68 14.05 7.77 -9.26
N GLU A 69 13.24 7.54 -8.22
CA GLU A 69 13.60 6.71 -7.06
C GLU A 69 12.57 5.59 -6.81
N SER A 70 13.08 4.41 -6.41
CA SER A 70 12.27 3.28 -5.90
C SER A 70 11.44 3.70 -4.68
N ALA A 71 10.18 3.26 -4.54
CA ALA A 71 9.35 3.50 -3.33
C ALA A 71 10.06 3.06 -2.04
N GLY A 72 10.92 2.04 -2.11
CA GLY A 72 11.70 1.58 -0.96
C GLY A 72 12.81 2.57 -0.54
N ARG A 73 13.23 3.47 -1.42
CA ARG A 73 14.35 4.42 -1.25
C ARG A 73 13.90 5.87 -1.12
N ASP A 74 12.69 6.21 -1.56
CA ASP A 74 12.14 7.58 -1.46
C ASP A 74 12.07 8.05 0.00
N ALA A 75 12.85 9.07 0.35
CA ALA A 75 12.91 9.61 1.72
C ALA A 75 11.54 10.13 2.22
N THR A 76 10.68 10.60 1.32
CA THR A 76 9.34 11.12 1.64
C THR A 76 8.38 10.04 2.14
N LEU A 77 8.70 8.75 1.87
CA LEU A 77 7.90 7.59 2.26
C LEU A 77 8.34 6.94 3.59
N ALA A 78 9.13 7.64 4.42
CA ALA A 78 9.61 7.07 5.68
C ALA A 78 8.49 6.57 6.62
N PRO A 79 7.39 7.31 6.83
CA PRO A 79 6.24 6.81 7.59
C PRO A 79 5.58 5.59 6.91
N GLN A 80 5.46 5.60 5.59
CA GLN A 80 4.84 4.54 4.80
C GLN A 80 5.67 3.25 4.82
N ARG A 81 7.00 3.34 5.00
CA ARG A 81 7.84 2.17 5.30
C ARG A 81 7.50 1.54 6.65
N ALA A 82 7.20 2.35 7.66
CA ALA A 82 6.74 1.82 8.95
C ALA A 82 5.40 1.09 8.80
N LEU A 83 4.44 1.70 8.09
CA LEU A 83 3.17 1.06 7.77
C LEU A 83 3.35 -0.23 6.95
N ALA A 84 4.19 -0.20 5.92
CA ALA A 84 4.45 -1.35 5.06
C ALA A 84 4.97 -2.57 5.86
N ARG A 85 5.82 -2.35 6.86
CA ARG A 85 6.29 -3.42 7.77
C ARG A 85 5.17 -3.98 8.65
N ALA A 86 4.19 -3.16 9.00
CA ALA A 86 3.02 -3.59 9.76
C ALA A 86 1.94 -4.26 8.90
N LEU A 87 2.00 -4.16 7.57
CA LEU A 87 1.01 -4.79 6.68
C LEU A 87 1.22 -6.30 6.54
N ARG A 88 0.12 -7.05 6.61
CA ARG A 88 -0.01 -8.44 6.18
C ARG A 88 -0.70 -8.48 4.83
N LEU A 89 0.06 -8.83 3.80
CA LEU A 89 -0.46 -9.04 2.45
C LEU A 89 -0.66 -10.53 2.18
N THR A 90 -1.88 -10.94 1.84
CA THR A 90 -2.18 -12.32 1.44
C THR A 90 -2.45 -12.38 -0.05
N TRP A 91 -1.73 -13.27 -0.75
CA TRP A 91 -1.77 -13.38 -2.21
C TRP A 91 -2.37 -14.72 -2.60
N ARG A 92 -3.09 -14.77 -3.74
CA ARG A 92 -3.42 -16.05 -4.39
C ARG A 92 -2.16 -16.64 -5.03
N VAL A 93 -1.49 -15.84 -5.84
CA VAL A 93 -0.15 -16.09 -6.38
C VAL A 93 0.59 -14.76 -6.28
N ARG A 94 1.78 -14.76 -5.67
CA ARG A 94 2.60 -13.54 -5.57
C ARG A 94 3.33 -13.30 -6.89
N THR A 95 3.37 -12.05 -7.31
CA THR A 95 4.12 -11.59 -8.49
C THR A 95 5.12 -10.52 -8.08
N HIS A 96 6.25 -10.48 -8.77
CA HIS A 96 7.22 -9.38 -8.72
C HIS A 96 7.11 -8.45 -9.93
N SER A 97 6.24 -8.79 -10.88
CA SER A 97 5.91 -7.97 -12.04
C SER A 97 4.77 -7.01 -11.67
N GLY A 98 5.02 -5.71 -11.80
CA GLY A 98 4.08 -4.64 -11.51
C GLY A 98 4.80 -3.35 -11.15
N PHE A 99 4.06 -2.24 -11.13
CA PHE A 99 4.62 -0.95 -10.78
C PHE A 99 3.67 -0.11 -9.93
N PHE A 100 4.23 0.87 -9.23
CA PHE A 100 3.50 1.94 -8.55
C PHE A 100 3.76 3.26 -9.28
N LEU A 101 2.71 4.05 -9.46
CA LEU A 101 2.75 5.33 -10.16
C LEU A 101 1.92 6.33 -9.36
N ARG A 102 2.45 7.52 -9.13
CA ARG A 102 1.72 8.67 -8.60
C ARG A 102 1.49 9.69 -9.70
N ALA A 103 0.47 10.53 -9.53
CA ALA A 103 0.19 11.57 -10.51
C ALA A 103 1.30 12.65 -10.53
N GLU A 104 1.87 12.94 -9.36
CA GLU A 104 2.99 13.86 -9.19
C GLU A 104 4.28 13.39 -9.89
N ASP A 105 4.49 12.08 -10.06
CA ASP A 105 5.66 11.54 -10.75
C ASP A 105 5.67 11.91 -12.26
N PHE A 106 4.53 12.36 -12.81
CA PHE A 106 4.39 12.73 -14.22
C PHE A 106 4.89 14.15 -14.51
N PHE A 107 4.97 15.03 -13.51
CA PHE A 107 5.17 16.46 -13.75
C PHE A 107 6.57 16.99 -13.40
N GLY A 108 7.42 16.19 -12.72
CA GLY A 108 8.81 16.54 -12.41
C GLY A 108 8.94 17.48 -11.22
#